data_AF-A0A1J8NJB4-F1
#
_entry.id   AF-A0A1J8NJB4-F1
#
_cell.length_a   1.000
_cell.length_b   1.000
_cell.length_c   1.000
_cell.angle_alpha   90.00
_cell.angle_beta   90.00
_cell.angle_gamma   90.00
#
_symmetry.space_group_name_H-M   'P 1'
#
loop_
_entity.id
_entity.type
_entity.pdbx_description
1 polymer ?
#
loop_
_entity_poly.entity_id
_entity_poly.type
_entity_poly.pdbx_seq_one_letter_code
_entity_poly.pdbx_strand_id
1 'polypeptide(L)'
;MTPGEANSIKTIEVSQKVIPAKRMYYLDQKQIWARACIGVLACAIPSYDEQQIKEATLKEKIQITEIVRNEFINQLKQTARFKIANKDYSDAILYLEIRIYGLTIPTGFTNKLKPVLMVVGRLINHDGKVLWQDSESIRSFKNLPDFEASELLQDPHNLFVAWNAAAKVVSKKLVKSLTSLRR
;
A
#
# COMPACT_ATOMS: atom_id res chain seq x y z
N MET A 1 16.43 15.54 -2.54
CA MET A 1 17.36 15.46 -3.67
C MET A 1 17.59 16.85 -4.22
N THR A 2 18.83 17.27 -4.42
CA THR A 2 19.10 18.46 -5.24
C THR A 2 18.95 18.11 -6.73
N PRO A 3 18.69 19.07 -7.64
CA PRO A 3 18.60 18.81 -9.08
C PRO A 3 19.87 18.14 -9.66
N GLY A 4 21.05 18.44 -9.09
CA GLY A 4 22.33 17.82 -9.47
C GLY A 4 22.39 16.33 -9.11
N GLU A 5 21.96 15.97 -7.91
CA GLU A 5 21.85 14.57 -7.45
C GLU A 5 20.78 13.80 -8.24
N ALA A 6 19.70 14.47 -8.64
CA ALA A 6 18.65 13.85 -9.45
C ALA A 6 19.19 13.39 -10.82
N ASN A 7 20.09 14.17 -11.41
CA ASN A 7 20.62 13.90 -12.75
C ASN A 7 21.72 12.83 -12.75
N SER A 8 22.37 12.55 -11.62
CA SER A 8 23.39 11.49 -11.53
C SER A 8 22.80 10.09 -11.42
N ILE A 9 21.59 9.94 -10.84
CA ILE A 9 20.93 8.64 -10.70
C ILE A 9 20.24 8.23 -12.00
N LYS A 10 20.77 7.18 -12.64
CA LYS A 10 20.26 6.59 -13.87
C LYS A 10 19.75 5.16 -13.65
N THR A 11 20.40 4.41 -12.78
CA THR A 11 20.04 3.04 -12.43
C THR A 11 19.61 2.96 -10.97
N ILE A 12 18.50 2.25 -10.70
CA ILE A 12 18.07 1.99 -9.32
C ILE A 12 17.77 0.51 -9.11
N GLU A 13 18.09 0.00 -7.94
CA GLU A 13 17.57 -1.28 -7.45
C GLU A 13 16.26 -1.02 -6.72
N VAL A 14 15.22 -1.83 -6.98
CA VAL A 14 14.05 -1.87 -6.10
C VAL A 14 14.22 -3.03 -5.14
N SER A 15 14.41 -2.73 -3.85
CA SER A 15 14.70 -3.72 -2.82
C SER A 15 13.69 -4.86 -2.85
N GLN A 16 14.18 -6.09 -2.73
CA GLN A 16 13.33 -7.27 -2.58
C GLN A 16 12.57 -7.28 -1.24
N LYS A 17 13.14 -6.63 -0.22
CA LYS A 17 12.58 -6.60 1.14
C LYS A 17 11.69 -5.38 1.32
N VAL A 18 10.39 -5.55 1.13
CA VAL A 18 9.38 -4.56 1.54
C VAL A 18 9.09 -4.73 3.02
N ILE A 19 9.13 -3.64 3.79
CA ILE A 19 8.78 -3.67 5.22
C ILE A 19 7.25 -3.77 5.33
N PRO A 20 6.69 -4.85 5.91
CA PRO A 20 5.24 -5.02 6.02
C PRO A 20 4.67 -4.13 7.14
N ALA A 21 3.37 -3.82 7.09
CA ALA A 21 2.70 -3.22 8.23
C ALA A 21 2.55 -4.25 9.35
N LYS A 22 2.55 -3.79 10.61
CA LYS A 22 2.46 -4.66 11.79
C LYS A 22 1.13 -5.43 11.88
N ARG A 23 0.05 -4.86 11.34
CA ARG A 23 -1.29 -5.46 11.34
C ARG A 23 -2.11 -4.94 10.17
N MET A 24 -3.06 -5.77 9.73
CA MET A 24 -4.12 -5.34 8.81
C MET A 24 -5.07 -4.39 9.56
N TYR A 25 -5.37 -3.26 8.94
CA TYR A 25 -6.42 -2.34 9.35
C TYR A 25 -7.78 -2.89 8.89
N TYR A 26 -8.76 -2.91 9.79
CA TYR A 26 -10.11 -3.31 9.47
C TYR A 26 -11.07 -2.38 10.20
N LEU A 27 -11.97 -1.74 9.47
CA LEU A 27 -13.01 -0.89 10.04
C LEU A 27 -14.33 -1.13 9.32
N ASP A 28 -15.24 -1.84 9.98
CA ASP A 28 -16.59 -2.13 9.52
C ASP A 28 -17.65 -1.26 10.24
N GLN A 29 -18.93 -1.48 9.91
CA GLN A 29 -20.02 -0.74 10.54
C GLN A 29 -20.11 -1.01 12.05
N LYS A 30 -19.89 -2.26 12.49
CA LYS A 30 -19.97 -2.65 13.91
C LYS A 30 -18.97 -1.85 14.74
N GLN A 31 -17.75 -1.70 14.26
CA GLN A 31 -16.70 -0.91 14.91
C GLN A 31 -17.00 0.59 14.86
N ILE A 32 -17.60 1.10 13.78
CA ILE A 32 -18.03 2.52 13.69
C ILE A 32 -19.11 2.80 14.73
N TRP A 33 -20.16 1.97 14.80
CA TRP A 33 -21.25 2.11 15.78
C TRP A 33 -20.75 1.97 17.23
N ALA A 34 -19.88 1.00 17.50
CA ALA A 34 -19.26 0.85 18.83
C ALA A 34 -18.47 2.10 19.27
N ARG A 35 -17.82 2.81 18.33
CA ARG A 35 -17.10 4.06 18.61
C ARG A 35 -18.00 5.28 18.71
N ALA A 36 -19.17 5.27 18.05
CA ALA A 36 -20.16 6.33 18.11
C ALA A 36 -21.01 6.29 19.40
N CYS A 37 -21.18 5.11 20.00
CA CYS A 37 -21.84 4.92 21.30
C CYS A 37 -20.92 5.33 22.47
N ILE A 38 -20.51 6.61 22.51
CA ILE A 38 -19.80 7.25 23.61
C ILE A 38 -20.74 7.28 24.83
N GLY A 39 -20.73 6.24 25.67
CA GLY A 39 -21.59 6.25 26.86
C GLY A 39 -21.40 5.14 27.87
N VAL A 40 -21.31 3.85 27.48
CA VAL A 40 -21.34 2.78 28.50
C VAL A 40 -20.27 1.70 28.36
N LEU A 41 -19.89 1.21 27.17
CA LEU A 41 -18.86 0.15 27.07
C LEU A 41 -18.14 0.24 25.71
N ALA A 42 -17.11 1.07 25.61
CA ALA A 42 -16.22 1.12 24.44
C ALA A 42 -15.26 -0.10 24.44
N CYS A 43 -15.80 -1.31 24.28
CA CYS A 43 -14.98 -2.49 24.03
C CYS A 43 -14.58 -2.48 22.55
N ALA A 44 -13.28 -2.56 22.26
CA ALA A 44 -12.79 -2.88 20.92
C ALA A 44 -13.23 -4.32 20.61
N ILE A 45 -14.43 -4.49 20.05
CA ILE A 45 -14.93 -5.80 19.63
C ILE A 45 -14.33 -6.06 18.24
N PRO A 46 -13.31 -6.95 18.10
CA PRO A 46 -12.95 -7.45 16.79
C PRO A 46 -14.19 -8.13 16.22
N SER A 47 -14.63 -7.74 15.03
CA SER A 47 -15.74 -8.44 14.40
C SER A 47 -15.26 -9.83 13.97
N TYR A 48 -16.15 -10.82 14.08
CA TYR A 48 -15.93 -12.18 13.57
C TYR A 48 -15.45 -12.16 12.10
N ASP A 49 -15.92 -11.17 11.34
CA ASP A 49 -15.57 -10.91 9.95
C ASP A 49 -14.08 -10.52 9.80
N GLU A 50 -13.51 -9.71 10.71
CA GLU A 50 -12.09 -9.33 10.70
C GLU A 50 -11.15 -10.55 10.83
N GLN A 51 -11.45 -11.45 11.76
CA GLN A 51 -10.64 -12.65 12.00
C GLN A 51 -10.68 -13.59 10.80
N GLN A 52 -11.88 -13.88 10.29
CA GLN A 52 -12.03 -14.75 9.12
C GLN A 52 -11.37 -14.16 7.86
N ILE A 53 -11.42 -12.84 7.66
CA ILE A 53 -10.72 -12.20 6.53
C ILE A 53 -9.19 -12.31 6.70
N LYS A 54 -8.67 -12.16 7.91
CA LYS A 54 -7.23 -12.40 8.19
C LYS A 54 -6.85 -13.84 7.89
N GLU A 55 -7.67 -14.81 8.30
CA GLU A 55 -7.45 -16.23 8.02
C GLU A 55 -7.52 -16.55 6.53
N ALA A 56 -8.51 -16.00 5.81
CA ALA A 56 -8.64 -16.14 4.36
C ALA A 56 -7.41 -15.58 3.63
N THR A 57 -6.90 -14.43 4.07
CA THR A 57 -5.66 -13.82 3.55
C THR A 57 -4.46 -14.74 3.70
N LEU A 58 -4.32 -15.36 4.88
CA LEU A 58 -3.22 -16.29 5.18
C LEU A 58 -3.37 -17.60 4.38
N LYS A 59 -4.59 -18.13 4.25
CA LYS A 59 -4.89 -19.36 3.51
C LYS A 59 -4.55 -19.24 2.03
N GLU A 60 -4.92 -18.12 1.41
CA GLU A 60 -4.60 -17.83 0.00
C GLU A 60 -3.17 -17.35 -0.22
N LYS A 61 -2.37 -17.24 0.85
CA LYS A 61 -0.97 -16.77 0.79
C LYS A 61 -0.86 -15.41 0.08
N ILE A 62 -1.82 -14.52 0.30
CA ILE A 62 -1.81 -13.19 -0.32
C ILE A 62 -0.71 -12.35 0.33
N GLN A 63 0.33 -12.04 -0.43
CA GLN A 63 1.48 -11.28 0.04
C GLN A 63 1.38 -9.81 -0.39
N ILE A 64 0.86 -8.95 0.49
CA ILE A 64 0.70 -7.51 0.21
C ILE A 64 2.04 -6.82 -0.14
N THR A 65 3.14 -7.30 0.43
CA THR A 65 4.50 -6.85 0.13
C THR A 65 4.88 -7.07 -1.33
N GLU A 66 4.55 -8.25 -1.88
CA GLU A 66 4.79 -8.57 -3.29
C GLU A 66 3.89 -7.76 -4.21
N ILE A 67 2.61 -7.60 -3.86
CA ILE A 67 1.65 -6.79 -4.62
C ILE A 67 2.16 -5.35 -4.75
N VAL A 68 2.52 -4.72 -3.63
CA VAL A 68 3.01 -3.33 -3.61
C VAL A 68 4.30 -3.20 -4.41
N ARG A 69 5.26 -4.12 -4.22
CA ARG A 69 6.53 -4.10 -4.93
C ARG A 69 6.36 -4.24 -6.44
N ASN A 70 5.59 -5.24 -6.87
CA ASN A 70 5.39 -5.55 -8.27
C ASN A 70 4.69 -4.38 -8.97
N GLU A 71 3.66 -3.82 -8.34
CA GLU A 71 2.95 -2.70 -8.91
C GLU A 71 3.79 -1.42 -8.94
N PHE A 72 4.61 -1.18 -7.92
CA PHE A 72 5.58 -0.08 -7.96
C PHE A 72 6.55 -0.23 -9.14
N ILE A 73 7.12 -1.42 -9.33
CA ILE A 73 8.02 -1.73 -10.46
C ILE A 73 7.30 -1.53 -11.80
N ASN A 74 6.05 -1.98 -11.91
CA ASN A 74 5.25 -1.82 -13.12
C ASN A 74 5.02 -0.34 -13.46
N GLN A 75 4.66 0.48 -12.48
CA GLN A 75 4.49 1.93 -12.66
C GLN A 75 5.82 2.62 -12.99
N LEU A 76 6.91 2.22 -12.34
CA LEU A 76 8.24 2.79 -12.59
C LEU A 76 8.71 2.53 -14.03
N LYS A 77 8.54 1.29 -14.52
CA LYS A 77 8.90 0.90 -15.90
C LYS A 77 8.19 1.76 -16.94
N GLN A 78 6.96 2.19 -16.68
CA GLN A 78 6.19 3.05 -17.59
C GLN A 78 6.76 4.47 -17.72
N THR A 79 7.60 4.92 -16.77
CA THR A 79 8.17 6.28 -16.82
C THR A 79 9.44 6.40 -17.65
N ALA A 80 10.14 5.28 -17.92
CA ALA A 80 11.47 5.23 -18.53
C ALA A 80 12.54 6.13 -17.86
N ARG A 81 12.27 6.67 -16.66
CA ARG A 81 13.16 7.63 -15.97
C ARG A 81 14.39 6.98 -15.35
N PHE A 82 14.26 5.75 -14.90
CA PHE A 82 15.31 4.97 -14.26
C PHE A 82 15.37 3.58 -14.90
N LYS A 83 16.58 3.06 -15.11
CA LYS A 83 16.78 1.65 -15.44
C LYS A 83 16.77 0.85 -14.14
N ILE A 84 15.98 -0.22 -14.10
CA ILE A 84 15.99 -1.13 -12.94
C ILE A 84 17.17 -2.09 -13.13
N ALA A 85 18.09 -2.11 -12.16
CA ALA A 85 19.29 -2.94 -12.17
C ALA A 85 19.40 -3.77 -10.89
N ASN A 86 20.27 -4.77 -10.91
CA ASN A 86 20.66 -5.47 -9.69
C ASN A 86 21.50 -4.54 -8.80
N LYS A 87 21.54 -4.84 -7.49
CA LYS A 87 22.20 -4.02 -6.46
C LYS A 87 23.61 -3.57 -6.87
N ASP A 88 24.43 -4.50 -7.36
CA ASP A 88 25.84 -4.27 -7.71
C ASP A 88 26.05 -3.29 -8.88
N TYR A 89 24.99 -3.02 -9.66
CA TYR A 89 25.03 -2.15 -10.85
C TYR A 89 24.05 -0.98 -10.75
N SER A 90 23.47 -0.75 -9.56
CA SER A 90 22.55 0.35 -9.29
C SER A 90 23.29 1.57 -8.75
N ASP A 91 22.84 2.78 -9.05
CA ASP A 91 23.38 4.01 -8.43
C ASP A 91 22.79 4.26 -7.03
N ALA A 92 21.58 3.72 -6.80
CA ALA A 92 20.83 3.85 -5.56
C ALA A 92 19.84 2.70 -5.36
N ILE A 93 19.46 2.46 -4.11
CA ILE A 93 18.50 1.43 -3.70
C ILE A 93 17.21 2.10 -3.24
N LEU A 94 16.10 1.63 -3.77
CA LEU A 94 14.76 2.03 -3.39
C LEU A 94 14.14 1.02 -2.42
N TYR A 95 13.77 1.51 -1.25
CA TYR A 95 13.07 0.77 -0.21
C TYR A 95 11.60 1.18 -0.15
N LEU A 96 10.73 0.18 0.05
CA LEU A 96 9.29 0.37 0.25
C LEU A 96 8.90 -0.12 1.65
N GLU A 97 8.04 0.64 2.31
CA GLU A 97 7.48 0.33 3.61
C GLU A 97 5.96 0.52 3.58
N ILE A 98 5.22 -0.52 3.94
CA ILE A 98 3.77 -0.47 4.06
C ILE A 98 3.44 -0.04 5.48
N ARG A 99 2.89 1.17 5.64
CA ARG A 99 2.49 1.71 6.95
C ARG A 99 1.09 1.26 7.35
N ILE A 100 0.18 1.19 6.37
CA ILE A 100 -1.22 0.80 6.56
C ILE A 100 -1.61 -0.06 5.36
N TYR A 101 -2.29 -1.17 5.61
CA TYR A 101 -3.02 -1.92 4.60
C TYR A 101 -4.29 -2.51 5.23
N GLY A 102 -5.31 -2.78 4.43
CA GLY A 102 -6.49 -3.50 4.90
C GLY A 102 -7.77 -2.98 4.26
N LEU A 103 -8.85 -2.92 5.02
CA LEU A 103 -10.21 -2.63 4.54
C LEU A 103 -10.92 -1.63 5.45
N THR A 104 -11.73 -0.75 4.86
CA THR A 104 -12.54 0.23 5.59
C THR A 104 -13.86 0.49 4.88
N ILE A 105 -14.86 0.94 5.64
CA ILE A 105 -16.03 1.59 5.09
C ILE A 105 -15.74 3.10 5.00
N PRO A 106 -15.76 3.72 3.81
CA PRO A 106 -15.30 5.10 3.63
C PRO A 106 -16.26 6.14 4.25
N THR A 107 -17.58 6.00 4.08
CA THR A 107 -18.64 6.85 4.65
C THR A 107 -20.04 6.26 4.36
N GLY A 108 -21.03 6.47 5.24
CA GLY A 108 -22.46 6.21 4.98
C GLY A 108 -23.00 4.85 5.43
N PHE A 109 -24.28 4.57 5.12
CA PHE A 109 -24.99 3.32 5.43
C PHE A 109 -24.66 2.18 4.44
N THR A 110 -23.37 1.94 4.16
CA THR A 110 -22.96 0.84 3.27
C THR A 110 -22.22 -0.23 4.06
N ASN A 111 -22.50 -1.51 3.77
CA ASN A 111 -21.75 -2.65 4.31
C ASN A 111 -20.53 -3.00 3.47
N LYS A 112 -20.28 -2.23 2.40
CA LYS A 112 -19.21 -2.52 1.47
C LYS A 112 -17.87 -1.97 1.95
N LEU A 113 -16.91 -2.88 2.04
CA LEU A 113 -15.53 -2.65 2.40
C LEU A 113 -14.73 -2.21 1.17
N LYS A 114 -13.85 -1.25 1.38
CA LYS A 114 -12.90 -0.78 0.37
C LYS A 114 -11.46 -0.88 0.86
N PRO A 115 -10.50 -1.11 -0.03
CA PRO A 115 -9.11 -1.27 0.35
C PRO A 115 -8.51 0.06 0.82
N VAL A 116 -7.75 0.01 1.91
CA VAL A 116 -6.86 1.08 2.36
C VAL A 116 -5.42 0.67 2.19
N LEU A 117 -4.58 1.62 1.81
CA LEU A 117 -3.15 1.41 1.66
C LEU A 117 -2.41 2.74 1.88
N MET A 118 -1.30 2.66 2.63
CA MET A 118 -0.32 3.74 2.76
C MET A 118 1.08 3.14 2.63
N VAL A 119 1.86 3.67 1.68
CA VAL A 119 3.22 3.20 1.40
C VAL A 119 4.19 4.38 1.50
N VAL A 120 5.33 4.14 2.13
CA VAL A 120 6.47 5.05 2.17
C VAL A 120 7.54 4.51 1.23
N GLY A 121 8.04 5.36 0.33
CA GLY A 121 9.19 5.08 -0.50
C GLY A 121 10.42 5.85 0.00
N ARG A 122 11.59 5.24 -0.08
CA ARG A 122 12.89 5.88 0.20
C ARG A 122 13.91 5.48 -0.85
N LEU A 123 14.60 6.44 -1.44
CA LEU A 123 15.74 6.22 -2.33
C LEU A 123 17.02 6.58 -1.58
N ILE A 124 17.94 5.62 -1.46
CA ILE A 124 19.17 5.74 -0.67
C ILE A 124 20.35 5.42 -1.58
N ASN A 125 21.39 6.25 -1.60
CA ASN A 125 22.62 5.95 -2.35
C ASN A 125 23.51 4.95 -1.58
N HIS A 126 24.62 4.52 -2.18
CA HIS A 126 25.56 3.58 -1.53
C HIS A 126 26.24 4.13 -0.27
N ASP A 127 26.35 5.45 -0.14
CA ASP A 127 26.89 6.10 1.05
C ASP A 127 25.87 6.16 2.21
N GLY A 128 24.66 5.64 2.01
CA GLY A 128 23.59 5.66 3.01
C GLY A 128 22.81 6.98 3.07
N LYS A 129 23.07 7.93 2.18
CA LYS A 129 22.35 9.20 2.09
C LYS A 129 20.96 8.99 1.47
N VAL A 130 19.92 9.49 2.16
CA VAL A 130 18.56 9.54 1.63
C VAL A 130 18.48 10.62 0.56
N LEU A 131 18.34 10.21 -0.71
CA LEU A 131 18.19 11.10 -1.85
C LEU A 131 16.74 11.57 -1.98
N TRP A 132 15.77 10.68 -1.75
CA TRP A 132 14.34 10.98 -1.81
C TRP A 132 13.57 10.15 -0.79
N GLN A 133 12.50 10.73 -0.26
CA GLN A 133 11.53 10.04 0.56
C GLN A 133 10.17 10.69 0.35
N ASP A 134 9.13 9.87 0.17
CA ASP A 134 7.74 10.33 0.16
C ASP A 134 6.80 9.24 0.68
N SER A 135 5.58 9.62 1.01
CA SER A 135 4.52 8.72 1.44
C SER A 135 3.23 9.00 0.69
N GLU A 136 2.61 7.96 0.17
CA GLU A 136 1.34 8.07 -0.55
C GLU A 136 0.29 7.13 0.03
N SER A 137 -0.96 7.59 -0.05
CA SER A 137 -2.11 6.86 0.46
C SER A 137 -3.35 7.02 -0.44
N ILE A 138 -4.31 6.15 -0.20
CA ILE A 138 -5.65 6.28 -0.76
C ILE A 138 -6.34 7.49 -0.13
N ARG A 139 -6.62 8.51 -0.96
CA ARG A 139 -7.35 9.73 -0.58
C ARG A 139 -8.77 9.77 -1.13
N SER A 140 -9.07 8.96 -2.14
CA SER A 140 -10.37 8.88 -2.79
C SER A 140 -10.69 7.44 -3.13
N PHE A 141 -11.92 7.03 -2.83
CA PHE A 141 -12.40 5.65 -2.94
C PHE A 141 -13.29 5.42 -4.18
N LYS A 142 -13.54 6.46 -4.98
CA LYS A 142 -14.54 6.46 -6.07
C LYS A 142 -14.33 5.35 -7.10
N ASN A 143 -13.08 5.00 -7.39
CA ASN A 143 -12.72 4.03 -8.44
C ASN A 143 -12.03 2.78 -7.87
N LEU A 144 -12.19 2.51 -6.57
CA LEU A 144 -11.69 1.30 -5.95
C LEU A 144 -12.81 0.26 -5.88
N PRO A 145 -12.49 -1.02 -6.13
CA PRO A 145 -13.46 -2.09 -5.95
C PRO A 145 -13.98 -2.08 -4.52
N ASP A 146 -15.24 -2.47 -4.36
CA ASP A 146 -15.88 -2.64 -3.08
C ASP A 146 -16.53 -4.01 -2.98
N PHE A 147 -16.47 -4.58 -1.79
CA PHE A 147 -16.97 -5.92 -1.51
C PHE A 147 -17.65 -5.95 -0.16
N GLU A 148 -18.71 -6.73 -0.03
CA GLU A 148 -19.22 -7.12 1.28
C GLU A 148 -18.25 -8.11 1.94
N ALA A 149 -18.31 -8.23 3.27
CA ALA A 149 -17.49 -9.19 4.00
C ALA A 149 -17.76 -10.64 3.53
N SER A 150 -19.02 -10.97 3.24
CA SER A 150 -19.44 -12.28 2.70
C SER A 150 -18.76 -12.59 1.36
N GLU A 151 -18.69 -11.64 0.44
CA GLU A 151 -18.05 -11.79 -0.88
C GLU A 151 -16.54 -12.05 -0.75
N LEU A 152 -15.89 -11.39 0.21
CA LEU A 152 -14.47 -11.59 0.50
C LEU A 152 -14.17 -12.95 1.14
N LEU A 153 -15.12 -13.50 1.91
CA LEU A 153 -14.99 -14.81 2.55
C LEU A 153 -15.32 -15.96 1.60
N GLN A 154 -16.29 -15.75 0.71
CA GLN A 154 -16.69 -16.72 -0.30
C GLN A 154 -15.63 -16.87 -1.39
N ASP A 155 -15.07 -15.74 -1.85
CA ASP A 155 -13.97 -15.71 -2.80
C ASP A 155 -12.83 -14.81 -2.29
N PRO A 156 -11.87 -15.39 -1.54
CA PRO A 156 -10.69 -14.68 -1.05
C PRO A 156 -9.83 -14.03 -2.15
N HIS A 157 -9.97 -14.41 -3.42
CA HIS A 157 -9.30 -13.71 -4.53
C HIS A 157 -9.72 -12.22 -4.60
N ASN A 158 -10.92 -11.89 -4.15
CA ASN A 158 -11.39 -10.50 -4.07
C ASN A 158 -10.52 -9.61 -3.16
N LEU A 159 -9.84 -10.20 -2.16
CA LEU A 159 -8.86 -9.48 -1.34
C LEU A 159 -7.64 -9.06 -2.17
N PHE A 160 -7.15 -9.96 -3.04
CA PHE A 160 -6.08 -9.65 -3.98
C PHE A 160 -6.52 -8.54 -4.95
N VAL A 161 -7.71 -8.65 -5.53
CA VAL A 161 -8.26 -7.64 -6.45
C VAL A 161 -8.33 -6.27 -5.77
N ALA A 162 -8.84 -6.21 -4.53
CA ALA A 162 -8.95 -4.99 -3.77
C ALA A 162 -7.58 -4.35 -3.49
N TRP A 163 -6.65 -5.11 -2.93
CA TRP A 163 -5.34 -4.56 -2.58
C TRP A 163 -4.46 -4.26 -3.79
N ASN A 164 -4.57 -5.03 -4.88
CA ASN A 164 -3.89 -4.74 -6.13
C ASN A 164 -4.37 -3.41 -6.73
N ALA A 165 -5.69 -3.14 -6.70
CA ALA A 165 -6.23 -1.86 -7.13
C ALA A 165 -5.72 -0.69 -6.28
N ALA A 166 -5.64 -0.86 -4.95
CA ALA A 166 -5.08 0.16 -4.07
C ALA A 166 -3.57 0.37 -4.29
N ALA A 167 -2.81 -0.71 -4.47
CA ALA A 167 -1.39 -0.67 -4.79
C ALA A 167 -1.15 0.09 -6.09
N LYS A 168 -1.96 -0.12 -7.12
CA LYS A 168 -1.87 0.60 -8.40
C LYS A 168 -2.02 2.10 -8.23
N VAL A 169 -3.00 2.54 -7.44
CA VAL A 169 -3.23 3.97 -7.17
C VAL A 169 -2.06 4.56 -6.38
N VAL A 170 -1.63 3.92 -5.30
CA VAL A 170 -0.54 4.44 -4.44
C VAL A 170 0.79 4.45 -5.19
N SER A 171 1.16 3.35 -5.85
CA SER A 171 2.39 3.23 -6.62
C SER A 171 2.48 4.27 -7.74
N LYS A 172 1.39 4.52 -8.46
CA LYS A 172 1.37 5.54 -9.51
C LYS A 172 1.69 6.94 -8.97
N LYS A 173 1.13 7.31 -7.82
CA LYS A 173 1.42 8.61 -7.18
C LYS A 173 2.84 8.68 -6.66
N LEU A 174 3.30 7.62 -6.02
CA LEU A 174 4.62 7.54 -5.42
C LEU A 174 5.73 7.63 -6.50
N VAL A 175 5.55 6.93 -7.62
CA VAL A 175 6.41 7.05 -8.81
C VAL A 175 6.37 8.44 -9.41
N LYS A 176 5.18 9.07 -9.49
CA LYS A 176 5.07 10.46 -9.95
C LYS A 176 5.89 11.42 -9.08
N SER A 177 5.85 11.27 -7.76
CA SER A 177 6.67 12.06 -6.83
C SER A 177 8.18 11.80 -7.01
N LEU A 178 8.57 10.53 -7.12
CA LEU A 178 9.98 10.15 -7.35
C LEU A 178 10.53 10.75 -8.65
N THR A 179 9.70 10.85 -9.70
CA THR A 179 10.13 11.31 -11.02
C THR A 179 10.00 12.82 -11.24
N SER A 180 9.24 13.54 -10.40
CA SER A 180 8.99 14.97 -10.57
C SER A 180 10.11 15.89 -10.05
N LEU A 181 11.15 15.36 -9.39
CA LEU A 181 12.23 16.09 -8.73
C LEU A 181 13.21 16.85 -9.66
N ARG A 182 12.85 17.05 -10.93
CA ARG A 182 13.65 17.77 -11.94
C ARG A 182 13.04 19.12 -12.38
N ARG A 183 11.88 19.51 -11.85
CA ARG A 183 11.26 20.80 -12.16
C ARG A 183 11.60 21.85 -11.14
#